data_AF-A0AA35JL60-F1
#
_entry.id   AF-A0AA35JL60-F1
#
_cell.length_a   1.000
_cell.length_b   1.000
_cell.length_c   1.000
_cell.angle_alpha   90.00
_cell.angle_beta   90.00
_cell.angle_gamma   90.00
#
_symmetry.space_group_name_H-M   'P 1'
#
loop_
_entity.id
_entity.type
_entity.pdbx_description
1 polymer ?
#
loop_
_entity_poly.entity_id
_entity_poly.type
_entity_poly.pdbx_seq_one_letter_code
_entity_poly.pdbx_strand_id
1 'polypeptide(L)'
;MNGERLLACIKQCIMPSFQPMIHVDATDVIETPRGRFSVPSDYREHKPLAFAYVGHLLNTDSTPLIENEGDWPDPAVVYNTIVDRIINHPELVQFISIEFMSKLKNTLGQGLDLNIKDTLDRRGKGIRRPKCVSFRYMEPASVNEKVTAFFSYIRDYKKIASEYSNNTKFILTFSCQAYWASGPNYTALQNVIRSSIVYDTISRHMEGKQNTNHTEEHLSNNSSIEQYAKADEALWDDVDLSCELWWSEAEDEAEAEGLAERIIGNKQRMAKFKLRRNKSKSIPYHILKELIQSQGTVKVYRGSSFTHDSIKVSLHYEEAHITAVWVYLTVKFGKNWEPIDVEVEFRCKFKEQKSEN
;
A
#
# COMPACT_ATOMS: atom_id res chain seq x y z
N MET A 1 36.96 4.62 10.11
CA MET A 1 37.03 4.81 8.64
C MET A 1 38.22 5.72 8.34
N ASN A 2 39.04 5.42 7.33
CA ASN A 2 40.13 6.34 6.95
C ASN A 2 39.57 7.58 6.22
N GLY A 3 40.33 8.68 6.19
CA GLY A 3 39.86 9.96 5.66
C GLY A 3 39.46 9.90 4.18
N GLU A 4 40.16 9.09 3.38
CA GLU A 4 39.87 8.90 1.96
C GLU A 4 38.53 8.20 1.71
N ARG A 5 38.22 7.16 2.49
CA ARG A 5 36.93 6.46 2.39
C ARG A 5 35.77 7.33 2.85
N LEU A 6 35.96 8.11 3.92
CA LEU A 6 34.97 9.08 4.38
C LEU A 6 34.63 10.10 3.28
N LEU A 7 35.67 10.65 2.65
CA LEU A 7 35.51 11.60 1.56
C LEU A 7 34.80 10.98 0.36
N ALA A 8 35.11 9.73 0.01
CA ALA A 8 34.45 9.02 -1.08
C ALA A 8 32.93 8.84 -0.81
N CYS A 9 32.55 8.42 0.39
CA CYS A 9 31.14 8.25 0.76
C CYS A 9 30.37 9.58 0.79
N ILE A 10 30.98 10.66 1.29
CA ILE A 10 30.36 12.00 1.25
C ILE A 10 30.16 12.46 -0.19
N LYS A 11 31.17 12.27 -1.06
CA LYS A 11 31.07 12.60 -2.49
C LYS A 11 29.92 11.86 -3.16
N GLN A 12 29.75 10.56 -2.88
CA GLN A 12 28.63 9.76 -3.40
C GLN A 12 27.25 10.31 -2.98
N CYS A 13 27.14 10.87 -1.78
CA CYS A 13 25.88 11.45 -1.30
C CYS A 13 25.55 12.77 -1.98
N ILE A 14 26.55 13.62 -2.20
CA ILE A 14 26.40 14.92 -2.88
C ILE A 14 26.14 14.70 -4.37
N MET A 15 26.93 13.82 -5.00
CA MET A 15 26.85 13.51 -6.42
C MET A 15 27.15 12.01 -6.65
N PRO A 16 26.13 11.20 -7.02
CA PRO A 16 26.29 9.75 -7.19
C PRO A 16 27.30 9.34 -8.27
N SER A 17 27.43 10.15 -9.32
CA SER A 17 28.37 9.95 -10.43
C SER A 17 29.13 11.23 -10.70
N PHE A 18 30.43 11.25 -10.42
CA PHE A 18 31.25 12.44 -10.60
C PHE A 18 31.51 12.70 -12.09
N GLN A 19 31.01 13.83 -12.58
CA GLN A 19 31.22 14.30 -13.95
C GLN A 19 32.04 15.59 -13.90
N PRO A 20 32.95 15.84 -14.88
CA PRO A 20 33.60 17.14 -15.01
C PRO A 20 32.55 18.23 -15.25
N MET A 21 32.52 19.27 -14.43
CA MET A 21 31.59 20.39 -14.54
C MET A 21 32.30 21.69 -14.16
N ILE A 22 31.98 22.79 -14.86
CA ILE A 22 32.56 24.11 -14.61
C ILE A 22 31.43 25.13 -14.52
N HIS A 23 31.44 25.98 -13.50
CA HIS A 23 30.52 27.11 -13.40
C HIS A 23 31.16 28.36 -14.02
N VAL A 24 30.49 28.95 -15.01
CA VAL A 24 30.88 30.18 -15.68
C VAL A 24 30.14 31.35 -15.04
N ASP A 25 30.80 32.04 -14.10
CA ASP A 25 30.20 33.12 -13.30
C ASP A 25 29.68 34.29 -14.14
N ALA A 26 30.30 34.58 -15.29
CA ALA A 26 29.90 35.71 -16.13
C ALA A 26 28.50 35.55 -16.75
N THR A 27 28.04 34.30 -16.91
CA THR A 27 26.79 33.96 -17.58
C THR A 27 25.85 33.13 -16.71
N ASP A 28 26.23 32.82 -15.47
CA ASP A 28 25.54 31.87 -14.58
C ASP A 28 25.20 30.54 -15.29
N VAL A 29 26.20 29.93 -15.93
CA VAL A 29 26.02 28.66 -16.66
C VAL A 29 26.93 27.59 -16.08
N ILE A 30 26.41 26.36 -15.90
CA ILE A 30 27.22 25.17 -15.67
C ILE A 30 27.48 24.48 -17.02
N GLU A 31 28.76 24.39 -17.38
CA GLU A 31 29.22 23.65 -18.55
C GLU A 31 29.66 22.24 -18.16
N THR A 32 29.23 21.26 -18.96
CA THR A 32 29.56 19.84 -18.78
C THR A 32 29.94 19.26 -20.16
N PRO A 33 30.65 18.11 -20.22
CA PRO A 33 30.89 17.42 -21.48
C PRO A 33 29.60 17.04 -22.24
N ARG A 34 28.45 17.02 -21.56
CA ARG A 34 27.16 16.62 -22.12
C ARG A 34 26.31 17.81 -22.58
N GLY A 35 26.62 19.04 -22.14
CA GLY A 35 25.98 20.29 -22.54
C GLY A 35 25.98 21.37 -21.45
N ARG A 36 25.17 22.43 -21.68
CA ARG A 36 25.13 23.66 -20.87
C ARG A 36 23.81 23.81 -20.10
N PHE A 37 23.91 24.28 -18.86
CA PHE A 37 22.78 24.48 -17.95
C PHE A 37 22.77 25.90 -17.42
N SER A 38 21.74 26.69 -17.76
CA SER A 38 21.54 28.03 -17.20
C SER A 38 21.09 27.91 -15.74
N VAL A 39 21.84 28.53 -14.83
CA VAL A 39 21.62 28.47 -13.38
C VAL A 39 20.71 29.63 -12.95
N PRO A 40 19.57 29.35 -12.30
CA PRO A 40 18.68 30.40 -11.79
C PRO A 40 19.32 31.25 -10.70
N SER A 41 18.81 32.47 -10.52
CA SER A 41 19.27 33.42 -9.49
C SER A 41 19.28 32.81 -8.08
N ASP A 42 18.32 31.94 -7.79
CA ASP A 42 18.09 31.36 -6.46
C ASP A 42 19.24 30.42 -6.03
N TYR A 43 20.08 30.01 -6.98
CA TYR A 43 21.25 29.15 -6.77
C TYR A 43 22.57 29.92 -6.69
N ARG A 44 22.61 31.23 -6.93
CA ARG A 44 23.86 32.03 -6.97
C ARG A 44 24.65 31.96 -5.66
N GLU A 45 23.95 32.02 -4.53
CA GLU A 45 24.53 31.88 -3.18
C GLU A 45 24.70 30.41 -2.75
N HIS A 46 24.24 29.47 -3.59
CA HIS A 46 24.20 28.03 -3.32
C HIS A 46 24.81 27.21 -4.46
N LYS A 47 25.91 27.69 -5.06
CA LYS A 47 26.60 27.02 -6.19
C LYS A 47 26.84 25.51 -6.00
N PRO A 48 27.25 25.01 -4.81
CA PRO A 48 27.41 23.56 -4.61
C PRO A 48 26.12 22.76 -4.82
N LEU A 49 24.96 23.33 -4.50
CA LEU A 49 23.66 22.69 -4.73
C LEU A 49 23.33 22.68 -6.23
N ALA A 50 23.72 23.72 -6.98
CA ALA A 50 23.55 23.73 -8.42
C ALA A 50 24.34 22.58 -9.10
N PHE A 51 25.60 22.39 -8.70
CA PHE A 51 26.40 21.24 -9.15
C PHE A 51 25.78 19.90 -8.77
N ALA A 52 25.25 19.78 -7.54
CA ALA A 52 24.59 18.55 -7.10
C ALA A 52 23.33 18.22 -7.92
N TYR A 53 22.54 19.24 -8.29
CA TYR A 53 21.36 19.06 -9.14
C TYR A 53 21.72 18.68 -10.58
N VAL A 54 22.67 19.39 -11.21
CA VAL A 54 23.13 19.03 -12.56
C VAL A 54 23.72 17.62 -12.58
N GLY A 55 24.52 17.26 -11.57
CA GLY A 55 25.03 15.89 -11.41
C GLY A 55 23.91 14.85 -11.26
N HIS A 56 22.80 15.20 -10.60
CA HIS A 56 21.62 14.34 -10.54
C HIS A 56 20.97 14.15 -11.91
N LEU A 57 20.71 15.24 -12.66
CA LEU A 57 20.14 15.19 -14.01
C LEU A 57 20.98 14.35 -14.97
N LEU A 58 22.29 14.56 -14.98
CA LEU A 58 23.21 13.79 -15.81
C LEU A 58 23.21 12.29 -15.46
N ASN A 59 22.92 11.93 -14.21
CA ASN A 59 22.84 10.53 -13.80
C ASN A 59 21.50 9.87 -14.14
N THR A 60 20.40 10.64 -14.18
CA THR A 60 19.05 10.10 -14.41
C THR A 60 18.61 10.12 -15.87
N ASP A 61 19.09 11.08 -16.67
CA ASP A 61 18.68 11.23 -18.05
C ASP A 61 19.57 10.44 -19.03
N SER A 62 18.94 9.54 -19.79
CA SER A 62 19.57 8.71 -20.82
C SER A 62 19.88 9.45 -22.13
N THR A 63 19.46 10.72 -22.24
CA THR A 63 19.53 11.53 -23.47
C THR A 63 20.77 12.45 -23.46
N PRO A 64 21.44 12.70 -24.60
CA PRO A 64 22.47 13.74 -24.68
C PRO A 64 21.82 15.14 -24.55
N LEU A 65 22.13 15.86 -23.46
CA LEU A 65 21.47 17.11 -23.06
C LEU A 65 22.25 18.33 -23.55
N ILE A 66 21.98 18.85 -24.74
CA ILE A 66 22.80 19.90 -25.37
C ILE A 66 22.54 21.30 -24.76
N GLU A 67 21.30 21.70 -24.47
CA GLU A 67 20.94 22.89 -23.66
C GLU A 67 19.64 22.60 -22.90
N ASN A 68 19.57 22.87 -21.60
CA ASN A 68 18.39 22.60 -20.77
C ASN A 68 17.94 23.84 -20.00
N GLU A 69 16.78 24.39 -20.37
CA GLU A 69 16.05 25.44 -19.64
C GLU A 69 15.03 24.84 -18.63
N GLY A 70 15.21 23.57 -18.24
CA GLY A 70 14.24 22.82 -17.45
C GLY A 70 13.94 23.44 -16.08
N ASP A 71 12.79 23.07 -15.51
CA ASP A 71 12.34 23.53 -14.20
C ASP A 71 13.34 23.14 -13.10
N TRP A 72 14.03 24.14 -12.55
CA TRP A 72 14.89 23.95 -11.39
C TRP A 72 14.04 23.89 -10.12
N PRO A 73 14.29 22.93 -9.22
CA PRO A 73 13.61 22.86 -7.94
C PRO A 73 14.14 23.95 -7.00
N ASP A 74 13.43 24.20 -5.90
CA ASP A 74 13.95 25.05 -4.83
C ASP A 74 15.28 24.49 -4.27
N PRO A 75 16.32 25.31 -4.02
CA PRO A 75 17.60 24.85 -3.49
C PRO A 75 17.48 24.03 -2.18
N ALA A 76 16.48 24.32 -1.33
CA ALA A 76 16.18 23.53 -0.13
C ALA A 76 15.86 22.06 -0.46
N VAL A 77 15.20 21.79 -1.59
CA VAL A 77 14.91 20.42 -2.06
C VAL A 77 16.19 19.67 -2.39
N VAL A 78 17.17 20.33 -3.02
CA VAL A 78 18.48 19.75 -3.33
C VAL A 78 19.26 19.49 -2.04
N TYR A 79 19.31 20.47 -1.14
CA TYR A 79 19.96 20.34 0.16
C TYR A 79 19.39 19.17 0.98
N ASN A 80 18.06 19.08 1.08
CA ASN A 80 17.39 17.99 1.77
C ASN A 80 17.72 16.62 1.17
N THR A 81 17.94 16.54 -0.15
CA THR A 81 18.34 15.31 -0.83
C THR A 81 19.72 14.85 -0.38
N ILE A 82 20.67 15.79 -0.28
CA ILE A 82 22.03 15.50 0.22
C ILE A 82 21.96 15.04 1.68
N VAL A 83 21.18 15.74 2.51
CA VAL A 83 20.96 15.36 3.92
C VAL A 83 20.38 13.96 4.04
N ASP A 84 19.33 13.64 3.28
CA ASP A 84 18.69 12.32 3.31
C ASP A 84 19.68 11.22 2.89
N ARG A 85 20.45 11.45 1.82
CA ARG A 85 21.46 10.49 1.35
C ARG A 85 22.54 10.26 2.41
N ILE A 86 23.03 11.31 3.07
CA ILE A 86 24.04 11.17 4.13
C ILE A 86 23.49 10.37 5.31
N ILE A 87 22.31 10.74 5.83
CA ILE A 87 21.64 10.04 6.96
C ILE A 87 21.43 8.56 6.65
N ASN A 88 21.17 8.23 5.39
CA ASN A 88 20.82 6.87 4.97
C ASN A 88 22.00 6.09 4.40
N HIS A 89 23.19 6.67 4.31
CA HIS A 89 24.34 6.00 3.73
C HIS A 89 24.87 4.92 4.70
N PRO A 90 24.97 3.64 4.28
CA PRO A 90 25.31 2.52 5.15
C PRO A 90 26.61 2.70 5.94
N GLU A 91 27.61 3.32 5.31
CA GLU A 91 28.91 3.57 5.95
C GLU A 91 28.96 4.86 6.76
N LEU A 92 28.12 5.87 6.47
CA LEU A 92 28.19 7.18 7.13
C LEU A 92 27.26 7.29 8.33
N VAL A 93 26.14 6.54 8.35
CA VAL A 93 25.10 6.67 9.38
C VAL A 93 25.65 6.58 10.81
N GLN A 94 26.67 5.75 11.02
CA GLN A 94 27.34 5.57 12.30
C GLN A 94 28.30 6.72 12.71
N PHE A 95 28.60 7.65 11.80
CA PHE A 95 29.52 8.77 11.99
C PHE A 95 28.81 10.14 11.99
N ILE A 96 27.48 10.16 11.81
CA ILE A 96 26.71 11.40 11.77
C ILE A 96 26.48 11.89 13.19
N SER A 97 27.09 13.03 13.52
CA SER A 97 26.86 13.75 14.76
C SER A 97 26.00 14.99 14.54
N ILE A 98 25.44 15.53 15.63
CA ILE A 98 24.75 16.82 15.61
C ILE A 98 25.68 17.93 15.09
N GLU A 99 26.95 17.90 15.49
CA GLU A 99 27.95 18.86 15.04
C GLU A 99 28.21 18.75 13.54
N PHE A 100 28.29 17.53 12.99
CA PHE A 100 28.44 17.32 11.56
C PHE A 100 27.24 17.90 10.78
N MET A 101 26.01 17.62 11.22
CA MET A 101 24.81 18.14 10.58
C MET A 101 24.71 19.68 10.68
N SER A 102 25.13 20.25 11.82
CA SER A 102 25.21 21.70 11.99
C SER A 102 26.23 22.33 11.05
N LYS A 103 27.42 21.73 10.90
CA LYS A 103 28.43 22.18 9.94
C LYS A 103 27.91 22.09 8.51
N LEU A 104 27.30 20.96 8.14
CA LEU A 104 26.69 20.77 6.82
C LEU A 104 25.64 21.83 6.51
N LYS A 105 24.76 22.14 7.47
CA LYS A 105 23.76 23.21 7.34
C LYS A 105 24.42 24.57 7.16
N ASN A 106 25.41 24.91 7.97
CA ASN A 106 26.09 26.20 7.87
C ASN A 106 26.87 26.35 6.56
N THR A 107 27.40 25.26 6.00
CA THR A 107 28.18 25.29 4.76
C THR A 107 27.32 25.28 3.50
N LEU A 108 26.22 24.53 3.48
CA LEU A 108 25.44 24.31 2.24
C LEU A 108 24.01 24.86 2.30
N GLY A 109 23.42 24.95 3.50
CA GLY A 109 21.99 25.25 3.68
C GLY A 109 21.69 26.55 4.42
N GLN A 110 22.69 27.42 4.59
CA GLN A 110 22.51 28.70 5.25
C GLN A 110 21.54 29.57 4.43
N GLY A 111 20.48 30.10 5.05
CA GLY A 111 19.50 30.96 4.36
C GLY A 111 18.39 30.21 3.63
N LEU A 112 18.42 28.87 3.58
CA LEU A 112 17.34 28.06 2.98
C LEU A 112 16.13 27.91 3.91
N ASP A 113 14.93 27.87 3.34
CA ASP A 113 13.72 27.52 4.07
C ASP A 113 13.62 26.01 4.29
N LEU A 114 14.03 25.56 5.48
CA LEU A 114 13.99 24.15 5.87
C LEU A 114 12.59 23.61 6.18
N ASN A 115 11.53 24.43 6.06
CA ASN A 115 10.16 23.94 6.15
C ASN A 115 9.73 23.17 4.90
N ILE A 116 10.44 23.35 3.78
CA ILE A 116 10.27 22.56 2.58
C ILE A 116 10.75 21.14 2.89
N LYS A 117 9.84 20.16 2.84
CA LYS A 117 10.13 18.77 3.22
C LYS A 117 10.45 17.86 2.03
N ASP A 118 10.62 18.41 0.82
CA ASP A 118 10.82 17.64 -0.41
C ASP A 118 12.28 17.32 -0.70
N THR A 119 12.50 16.32 -1.57
CA THR A 119 13.81 15.90 -2.09
C THR A 119 13.70 15.62 -3.60
N LEU A 120 14.80 15.74 -4.35
CA LEU A 120 14.88 15.51 -5.80
C LEU A 120 14.44 14.11 -6.19
N ASP A 121 14.75 13.13 -5.35
CA ASP A 121 14.39 11.73 -5.54
C ASP A 121 12.87 11.49 -5.31
N ARG A 122 12.05 12.53 -5.03
CA ARG A 122 10.57 12.45 -4.94
C ARG A 122 9.89 12.61 -6.30
N ARG A 123 10.22 11.79 -7.29
CA ARG A 123 9.16 11.20 -8.13
C ARG A 123 8.59 10.00 -7.37
N GLY A 124 7.64 10.31 -6.49
CA GLY A 124 7.14 9.36 -5.50
C GLY A 124 8.18 9.10 -4.42
N LYS A 125 7.74 8.88 -3.18
CA LYS A 125 8.59 8.19 -2.21
C LYS A 125 9.09 6.94 -2.93
N GLY A 126 10.39 6.85 -3.19
CA GLY A 126 11.04 5.55 -3.27
C GLY A 126 10.61 4.86 -1.99
N ILE A 127 9.65 3.95 -2.09
CA ILE A 127 9.22 3.12 -0.97
C ILE A 127 10.54 2.55 -0.49
N ARG A 128 11.03 2.94 0.70
CA ARG A 128 12.03 2.13 1.40
C ARG A 128 11.40 0.77 1.42
N ARG A 129 11.78 -0.10 0.49
CA ARG A 129 11.18 -1.42 0.37
C ARG A 129 11.56 -2.06 1.68
N PRO A 130 10.59 -2.26 2.58
CA PRO A 130 10.91 -2.84 3.87
C PRO A 130 11.60 -4.17 3.57
N LYS A 131 12.69 -4.47 4.29
CA LYS A 131 13.39 -5.76 4.12
C LYS A 131 12.33 -6.85 4.25
N CYS A 132 12.15 -7.63 3.19
CA CYS A 132 11.07 -8.61 3.14
C CYS A 132 11.58 -9.92 3.70
N VAL A 133 10.86 -10.47 4.66
CA VAL A 133 11.14 -11.78 5.27
C VAL A 133 9.88 -12.62 5.12
N SER A 134 9.97 -13.69 4.34
CA SER A 134 8.83 -14.52 3.97
C SER A 134 8.86 -15.87 4.69
N PHE A 135 7.73 -16.23 5.28
CA PHE A 135 7.46 -17.53 5.90
C PHE A 135 6.35 -18.21 5.10
N ARG A 136 6.55 -19.46 4.68
CA ARG A 136 5.58 -20.20 3.87
C ARG A 136 5.30 -21.56 4.49
N TYR A 137 4.05 -21.79 4.90
CA TYR A 137 3.60 -23.01 5.58
C TYR A 137 2.38 -23.62 4.87
N MET A 138 2.62 -24.56 3.97
CA MET A 138 1.55 -25.17 3.16
C MET A 138 1.14 -26.57 3.62
N GLU A 139 1.93 -27.19 4.51
CA GLU A 139 1.77 -28.59 4.92
C GLU A 139 0.67 -28.76 5.98
N PRO A 140 -0.36 -29.60 5.75
CA PRO A 140 -1.45 -29.82 6.69
C PRO A 140 -1.03 -30.22 8.10
N ALA A 141 -0.03 -31.10 8.22
CA ALA A 141 0.33 -31.70 9.51
C ALA A 141 0.94 -30.71 10.52
N SER A 142 1.44 -29.54 10.08
CA SER A 142 2.20 -28.62 10.95
C SER A 142 1.81 -27.15 10.80
N VAL A 143 0.82 -26.82 9.97
CA VAL A 143 0.49 -25.41 9.67
C VAL A 143 0.05 -24.65 10.93
N ASN A 144 -0.76 -25.26 11.79
CA ASN A 144 -1.26 -24.63 13.02
C ASN A 144 -0.12 -24.28 13.98
N GLU A 145 0.79 -25.24 14.21
CA GLU A 145 1.96 -25.06 15.05
C GLU A 145 2.91 -23.99 14.49
N LYS A 146 3.22 -24.05 13.18
CA LYS A 146 4.13 -23.11 12.51
C LYS A 146 3.59 -21.68 12.48
N VAL A 147 2.29 -21.50 12.22
CA VAL A 147 1.63 -20.19 12.29
C VAL A 147 1.65 -19.63 13.71
N THR A 148 1.37 -20.47 14.71
CA THR A 148 1.44 -20.07 16.14
C THR A 148 2.87 -19.68 16.56
N ALA A 149 3.85 -20.46 16.11
CA ALA A 149 5.26 -20.18 16.35
C ALA A 149 5.71 -18.87 15.69
N PHE A 150 5.21 -18.55 14.49
CA PHE A 150 5.45 -17.26 13.84
C PHE A 150 4.95 -16.08 14.69
N PHE A 151 3.71 -16.15 15.21
CA PHE A 151 3.19 -15.08 16.06
C PHE A 151 3.98 -14.92 17.37
N SER A 152 4.51 -16.03 17.90
CA SER A 152 5.40 -15.99 19.07
C SER A 152 6.76 -15.37 18.73
N TYR A 153 7.31 -15.70 17.56
CA TYR A 153 8.55 -15.13 17.06
C TYR A 153 8.46 -13.61 16.87
N ILE A 154 7.39 -13.09 16.25
CA ILE A 154 7.26 -11.64 16.00
C ILE A 154 7.04 -10.80 17.28
N ARG A 155 6.70 -11.44 18.40
CA ARG A 155 6.56 -10.78 19.71
C ARG A 155 7.87 -10.73 20.49
N ASP A 156 8.86 -11.55 20.14
CA ASP A 156 10.17 -11.49 20.77
C ASP A 156 10.99 -10.32 20.21
N TYR A 157 10.83 -9.15 20.83
CA TYR A 157 11.55 -7.94 20.44
C TYR A 157 13.06 -8.14 20.45
N LYS A 158 13.62 -8.83 21.45
CA LYS A 158 15.08 -8.99 21.58
C LYS A 158 15.63 -9.77 20.40
N LYS A 159 14.95 -10.85 20.02
CA LYS A 159 15.32 -11.68 18.87
C LYS A 159 15.21 -10.88 17.56
N ILE A 160 14.07 -10.23 17.33
CA ILE A 160 13.83 -9.48 16.09
C ILE A 160 14.75 -8.28 15.94
N ALA A 161 14.97 -7.52 17.00
CA ALA A 161 15.85 -6.34 16.98
C ALA A 161 17.32 -6.72 16.77
N SER A 162 17.73 -7.92 17.22
CA SER A 162 19.06 -8.44 16.95
C SER A 162 19.27 -8.90 15.51
N GLU A 163 18.20 -9.36 14.84
CA GLU A 163 18.27 -9.96 13.49
C GLU A 163 17.86 -8.99 12.37
N TYR A 164 17.04 -7.98 12.66
CA TYR A 164 16.44 -7.09 11.66
C TYR A 164 16.45 -5.62 12.07
N SER A 165 16.68 -4.77 11.07
CA SER A 165 16.63 -3.31 11.21
C SER A 165 15.18 -2.78 11.23
N ASN A 166 15.04 -1.51 11.62
CA ASN A 166 13.76 -0.82 11.62
C ASN A 166 13.10 -0.83 10.22
N ASN A 167 11.76 -0.86 10.18
CA ASN A 167 10.95 -0.90 8.95
C ASN A 167 11.14 -2.20 8.13
N THR A 168 11.01 -3.35 8.79
CA THR A 168 11.02 -4.70 8.18
C THR A 168 9.60 -5.17 7.86
N LYS A 169 9.41 -5.90 6.75
CA LYS A 169 8.13 -6.47 6.34
C LYS A 169 8.22 -7.99 6.43
N PHE A 170 7.40 -8.58 7.29
CA PHE A 170 7.21 -10.02 7.35
C PHE A 170 6.01 -10.39 6.49
N ILE A 171 6.12 -11.45 5.70
CA ILE A 171 5.01 -12.04 4.97
C ILE A 171 4.87 -13.46 5.46
N LEU A 172 3.71 -13.79 6.04
CA LEU A 172 3.35 -15.15 6.40
C LEU A 172 2.35 -15.66 5.36
N THR A 173 2.69 -16.71 4.63
CA THR A 173 1.77 -17.40 3.71
C THR A 173 1.46 -18.79 4.25
N PHE A 174 0.18 -19.14 4.36
CA PHE A 174 -0.22 -20.49 4.75
C PHE A 174 -1.44 -20.99 3.97
N SER A 175 -1.62 -22.30 3.91
CA SER A 175 -2.78 -22.89 3.24
C SER A 175 -4.04 -22.70 4.09
N CYS A 176 -5.06 -22.11 3.49
CA CYS A 176 -6.38 -21.93 4.11
C CYS A 176 -7.02 -23.28 4.44
N GLN A 177 -6.95 -24.21 3.48
CA GLN A 177 -7.41 -25.59 3.62
C GLN A 177 -6.62 -26.37 4.66
N ALA A 178 -5.32 -26.16 4.79
CA ALA A 178 -4.53 -26.83 5.83
C ALA A 178 -4.91 -26.31 7.23
N TYR A 179 -5.09 -25.00 7.37
CA TYR A 179 -5.25 -24.34 8.66
C TYR A 179 -6.70 -24.45 9.19
N TRP A 180 -7.68 -24.31 8.30
CA TRP A 180 -9.12 -24.41 8.62
C TRP A 180 -9.80 -25.57 7.87
N ALA A 181 -9.12 -26.71 7.72
CA ALA A 181 -9.54 -27.87 6.89
C ALA A 181 -11.02 -28.26 6.92
N SER A 182 -11.71 -28.06 8.05
CA SER A 182 -13.15 -28.35 8.19
C SER A 182 -13.78 -27.56 9.33
N GLY A 183 -13.53 -26.26 9.40
CA GLY A 183 -14.01 -25.38 10.47
C GLY A 183 -15.07 -24.36 10.03
N PRO A 184 -15.87 -23.81 10.97
CA PRO A 184 -16.85 -22.76 10.69
C PRO A 184 -16.21 -21.53 10.02
N ASN A 185 -14.91 -21.29 10.28
CA ASN A 185 -14.15 -20.21 9.67
C ASN A 185 -13.87 -20.43 8.17
N TYR A 186 -13.63 -21.66 7.72
CA TYR A 186 -13.43 -21.94 6.29
C TYR A 186 -14.73 -21.78 5.50
N THR A 187 -15.82 -22.34 6.02
CA THR A 187 -17.16 -22.17 5.43
C THR A 187 -17.58 -20.69 5.40
N ALA A 188 -17.33 -19.96 6.49
CA ALA A 188 -17.62 -18.53 6.54
C ALA A 188 -16.79 -17.72 5.53
N LEU A 189 -15.49 -18.03 5.36
CA LEU A 189 -14.65 -17.40 4.33
C LEU A 189 -15.17 -17.71 2.92
N GLN A 190 -15.50 -18.96 2.63
CA GLN A 190 -16.06 -19.39 1.35
C GLN A 190 -17.36 -18.62 1.03
N ASN A 191 -18.28 -18.51 1.99
CA ASN A 191 -19.53 -17.79 1.82
C ASN A 191 -19.32 -16.28 1.60
N VAL A 192 -18.33 -15.68 2.27
CA VAL A 192 -18.00 -14.26 2.05
C VAL A 192 -17.39 -14.02 0.68
N ILE A 193 -16.50 -14.90 0.19
CA ILE A 193 -15.93 -14.81 -1.16
C ILE A 193 -17.06 -14.85 -2.18
N ARG A 194 -17.90 -15.88 -2.11
CA ARG A 194 -19.09 -16.06 -2.98
C ARG A 194 -19.96 -14.80 -2.98
N SER A 195 -20.39 -14.37 -1.80
CA SER A 195 -21.22 -13.18 -1.64
C SER A 195 -20.59 -11.94 -2.28
N SER A 196 -19.28 -11.77 -2.13
CA SER A 196 -18.57 -10.57 -2.59
C SER A 196 -18.36 -10.51 -4.10
N ILE A 197 -18.15 -11.65 -4.73
CA ILE A 197 -18.12 -11.77 -6.20
C ILE A 197 -19.50 -11.41 -6.75
N VAL A 198 -20.57 -11.98 -6.17
CA VAL A 198 -21.95 -11.65 -6.55
C VAL A 198 -22.23 -10.15 -6.39
N TYR A 199 -21.79 -9.56 -5.27
CA TYR A 199 -21.90 -8.11 -5.05
C TYR A 199 -21.24 -7.30 -6.15
N ASP A 200 -20.04 -7.70 -6.57
CA ASP A 200 -19.28 -7.00 -7.60
C ASP A 200 -19.93 -7.14 -8.98
N THR A 201 -20.36 -8.35 -9.36
CA THR A 201 -21.07 -8.62 -10.62
C THR A 201 -22.36 -7.82 -10.70
N ILE A 202 -23.20 -7.84 -9.65
CA ILE A 202 -24.44 -7.06 -9.60
C ILE A 202 -24.13 -5.55 -9.68
N SER A 203 -23.11 -5.08 -8.96
CA SER A 203 -22.74 -3.65 -8.98
C SER A 203 -22.28 -3.21 -10.37
N ARG A 204 -21.44 -4.01 -11.05
CA ARG A 204 -21.00 -3.75 -12.43
C ARG A 204 -22.17 -3.72 -13.41
N HIS A 205 -23.08 -4.69 -13.32
CA HIS A 205 -24.26 -4.75 -14.18
C HIS A 205 -25.17 -3.53 -13.97
N MET A 206 -25.35 -3.10 -12.72
CA MET A 206 -26.12 -1.91 -12.36
C MET A 206 -25.49 -0.62 -12.88
N GLU A 207 -24.18 -0.44 -12.71
CA GLU A 207 -23.43 0.72 -13.23
C GLU A 207 -23.50 0.79 -14.76
N GLY A 208 -23.45 -0.38 -15.43
CA GLY A 208 -23.67 -0.49 -16.88
C GLY A 208 -25.06 -0.01 -17.31
N LYS A 209 -26.13 -0.47 -16.64
CA LYS A 209 -27.51 -0.10 -17.01
C LYS A 209 -27.93 1.32 -16.62
N GLN A 210 -27.38 1.89 -15.54
CA GLN A 210 -27.64 3.29 -15.19
C GLN A 210 -27.03 4.26 -16.22
N ASN A 211 -25.89 3.91 -16.81
CA ASN A 211 -25.28 4.68 -17.88
C ASN A 211 -26.06 4.60 -19.20
N THR A 212 -26.75 3.49 -19.48
CA THR A 212 -27.63 3.37 -20.67
C THR A 212 -29.00 4.03 -20.46
N ASN A 213 -29.58 3.97 -19.26
CA ASN A 213 -30.89 4.58 -18.99
C ASN A 213 -30.88 6.11 -19.01
N HIS A 214 -29.73 6.75 -18.77
CA HIS A 214 -29.57 8.20 -18.99
C HIS A 214 -29.71 8.63 -20.46
N THR A 215 -29.75 7.68 -21.39
CA THR A 215 -29.95 7.93 -22.83
C THR A 215 -31.41 7.69 -23.28
N GLU A 216 -32.24 7.01 -22.49
CA GLU A 216 -33.57 6.51 -22.93
C GLU A 216 -34.77 6.98 -22.07
N GLU A 217 -34.60 7.93 -21.14
CA GLU A 217 -35.72 8.53 -20.37
C GLU A 217 -36.55 9.56 -21.20
N HIS A 218 -37.06 9.12 -22.35
CA HIS A 218 -38.23 9.71 -22.99
C HIS A 218 -39.01 8.56 -23.64
N LEU A 219 -39.91 7.91 -22.89
CA LEU A 219 -41.27 7.56 -23.32
C LEU A 219 -41.98 6.61 -22.34
N SER A 220 -43.16 7.08 -21.93
CA SER A 220 -44.41 6.33 -21.73
C SER A 220 -44.81 5.83 -20.33
N ASN A 221 -46.08 6.13 -20.06
CA ASN A 221 -46.87 6.04 -18.84
C ASN A 221 -47.71 4.74 -18.73
N ASN A 222 -47.99 4.39 -17.47
CA ASN A 222 -49.22 3.83 -16.86
C ASN A 222 -49.91 2.57 -17.43
N SER A 223 -50.10 1.55 -16.57
CA SER A 223 -51.38 1.29 -15.85
C SER A 223 -51.38 -0.03 -15.05
N SER A 224 -52.31 -0.12 -14.08
CA SER A 224 -52.69 -1.27 -13.22
C SER A 224 -51.78 -1.61 -12.02
N ILE A 225 -52.12 -1.11 -10.81
CA ILE A 225 -51.25 -1.13 -9.61
C ILE A 225 -51.65 -2.17 -8.54
N GLU A 226 -52.86 -2.75 -8.55
CA GLU A 226 -53.32 -3.55 -7.39
C GLU A 226 -53.27 -5.08 -7.55
N GLN A 227 -53.34 -5.63 -8.77
CA GLN A 227 -53.09 -7.07 -9.00
C GLN A 227 -51.60 -7.38 -9.14
N TYR A 228 -50.79 -6.38 -9.52
CA TYR A 228 -49.33 -6.50 -9.55
C TYR A 228 -48.72 -6.55 -8.16
N ALA A 229 -49.28 -5.86 -7.15
CA ALA A 229 -48.68 -5.77 -5.81
C ALA A 229 -48.54 -7.13 -5.08
N LYS A 230 -49.52 -8.04 -5.20
CA LYS A 230 -49.46 -9.38 -4.57
C LYS A 230 -48.64 -10.40 -5.36
N ALA A 231 -48.62 -10.29 -6.69
CA ALA A 231 -47.74 -11.08 -7.54
C ALA A 231 -46.28 -10.62 -7.40
N ASP A 232 -46.08 -9.31 -7.21
CA ASP A 232 -44.81 -8.71 -6.81
C ASP A 232 -44.38 -9.31 -5.47
N GLU A 233 -45.18 -9.24 -4.41
CA GLU A 233 -44.78 -9.69 -3.07
C GLU A 233 -44.31 -11.16 -3.03
N ALA A 234 -45.00 -12.07 -3.73
CA ALA A 234 -44.59 -13.48 -3.83
C ALA A 234 -43.34 -13.69 -4.72
N LEU A 235 -43.27 -13.04 -5.89
CA LEU A 235 -42.05 -13.00 -6.73
C LEU A 235 -40.86 -12.43 -5.96
N TRP A 236 -41.14 -11.52 -5.03
CA TRP A 236 -40.19 -10.79 -4.23
C TRP A 236 -39.71 -11.57 -3.01
N ASP A 237 -40.58 -12.36 -2.37
CA ASP A 237 -40.20 -13.36 -1.37
C ASP A 237 -39.33 -14.45 -2.01
N ASP A 238 -39.66 -14.90 -3.23
CA ASP A 238 -38.83 -15.82 -4.00
C ASP A 238 -37.45 -15.23 -4.33
N VAL A 239 -37.36 -13.92 -4.58
CA VAL A 239 -36.08 -13.22 -4.80
C VAL A 239 -35.28 -13.05 -3.49
N ASP A 240 -35.93 -12.72 -2.38
CA ASP A 240 -35.26 -12.60 -1.07
C ASP A 240 -34.76 -13.99 -0.61
N LEU A 241 -35.55 -15.05 -0.83
CA LEU A 241 -35.17 -16.45 -0.62
C LEU A 241 -34.06 -16.89 -1.58
N SER A 242 -34.16 -16.53 -2.86
CA SER A 242 -33.11 -16.80 -3.85
C SER A 242 -31.79 -16.15 -3.43
N CYS A 243 -31.81 -14.90 -2.95
CA CYS A 243 -30.62 -14.22 -2.43
C CYS A 243 -30.03 -14.92 -1.20
N GLU A 244 -30.86 -15.55 -0.37
CA GLU A 244 -30.41 -16.30 0.82
C GLU A 244 -29.88 -17.69 0.46
N LEU A 245 -30.54 -18.42 -0.44
CA LEU A 245 -30.08 -19.70 -0.99
C LEU A 245 -28.81 -19.55 -1.84
N TRP A 246 -28.69 -18.43 -2.54
CA TRP A 246 -27.52 -18.07 -3.32
C TRP A 246 -26.26 -17.86 -2.50
N TRP A 247 -26.40 -17.37 -1.27
CA TRP A 247 -25.27 -17.26 -0.35
C TRP A 247 -24.67 -18.61 0.03
N SER A 248 -25.41 -19.70 -0.16
CA SER A 248 -24.92 -21.06 0.09
C SER A 248 -24.41 -21.78 -1.16
N GLU A 249 -24.95 -21.54 -2.38
CA GLU A 249 -24.79 -22.51 -3.48
C GLU A 249 -24.54 -21.96 -4.89
N ALA A 250 -24.65 -20.67 -5.18
CA ALA A 250 -24.56 -20.21 -6.57
C ALA A 250 -23.11 -20.01 -7.04
N GLU A 251 -22.72 -20.72 -8.11
CA GLU A 251 -21.41 -20.66 -8.79
C GLU A 251 -21.44 -19.90 -10.14
N ASP A 252 -22.60 -19.36 -10.56
CA ASP A 252 -22.81 -18.88 -11.94
C ASP A 252 -23.01 -17.35 -12.02
N GLU A 253 -22.29 -16.71 -12.95
CA GLU A 253 -22.36 -15.29 -13.26
C GLU A 253 -23.69 -14.89 -13.92
N ALA A 254 -24.24 -15.73 -14.81
CA ALA A 254 -25.50 -15.44 -15.53
C ALA A 254 -26.69 -15.32 -14.56
N GLU A 255 -26.63 -16.15 -13.54
CA GLU A 255 -27.65 -16.30 -12.53
C GLU A 255 -27.62 -15.02 -11.61
N ALA A 256 -26.44 -14.36 -11.48
CA ALA A 256 -26.22 -13.14 -10.70
C ALA A 256 -26.69 -11.90 -11.46
N GLU A 257 -26.54 -11.89 -12.78
CA GLU A 257 -27.10 -10.88 -13.67
C GLU A 257 -28.64 -10.89 -13.61
N GLY A 258 -29.27 -12.07 -13.63
CA GLY A 258 -30.72 -12.20 -13.47
C GLY A 258 -31.23 -11.61 -12.15
N LEU A 259 -30.48 -11.76 -11.06
CA LEU A 259 -30.77 -11.09 -9.77
C LEU A 259 -30.54 -9.58 -9.83
N ALA A 260 -29.50 -9.11 -10.52
CA ALA A 260 -29.24 -7.69 -10.70
C ALA A 260 -30.44 -7.01 -11.38
N GLU A 261 -30.98 -7.60 -12.45
CA GLU A 261 -32.16 -7.09 -13.15
C GLU A 261 -33.39 -6.98 -12.25
N ARG A 262 -33.58 -7.96 -11.34
CA ARG A 262 -34.68 -7.99 -10.37
C ARG A 262 -34.52 -6.96 -9.23
N ILE A 263 -33.30 -6.53 -8.93
CA ILE A 263 -33.01 -5.54 -7.86
C ILE A 263 -32.99 -4.11 -8.40
N ILE A 264 -32.60 -3.93 -9.68
CA ILE A 264 -32.58 -2.62 -10.36
C ILE A 264 -33.98 -2.01 -10.33
N GLY A 265 -34.07 -0.72 -9.96
CA GLY A 265 -35.33 0.02 -9.87
C GLY A 265 -36.01 -0.01 -8.50
N ASN A 266 -35.68 -0.94 -7.60
CA ASN A 266 -36.28 -1.01 -6.26
C ASN A 266 -35.36 -0.47 -5.15
N LYS A 267 -35.65 0.76 -4.67
CA LYS A 267 -34.82 1.47 -3.67
C LYS A 267 -34.68 0.74 -2.32
N GLN A 268 -35.74 0.10 -1.83
CA GLN A 268 -35.70 -0.61 -0.54
C GLN A 268 -34.80 -1.85 -0.61
N ARG A 269 -34.88 -2.59 -1.71
CA ARG A 269 -34.04 -3.77 -1.96
C ARG A 269 -32.58 -3.39 -2.18
N MET A 270 -32.33 -2.31 -2.90
CA MET A 270 -30.99 -1.71 -3.00
C MET A 270 -30.41 -1.38 -1.61
N ALA A 271 -31.24 -0.82 -0.71
CA ALA A 271 -30.84 -0.57 0.67
C ALA A 271 -30.56 -1.86 1.46
N LYS A 272 -31.45 -2.88 1.38
CA LYS A 272 -31.23 -4.20 2.02
C LYS A 272 -29.96 -4.87 1.49
N PHE A 273 -29.74 -4.83 0.17
CA PHE A 273 -28.56 -5.38 -0.50
C PHE A 273 -27.27 -4.71 -0.01
N LYS A 274 -27.24 -3.37 0.06
CA LYS A 274 -26.11 -2.61 0.63
C LYS A 274 -25.89 -2.91 2.12
N LEU A 275 -26.96 -3.05 2.90
CA LEU A 275 -26.88 -3.41 4.32
C LEU A 275 -26.26 -4.80 4.52
N ARG A 276 -26.73 -5.79 3.73
CA ARG A 276 -26.20 -7.15 3.73
C ARG A 276 -24.73 -7.18 3.33
N ARG A 277 -24.33 -6.42 2.29
CA ARG A 277 -22.92 -6.24 1.89
C ARG A 277 -22.06 -5.76 3.05
N ASN A 278 -22.53 -4.78 3.81
CA ASN A 278 -21.80 -4.24 4.95
C ASN A 278 -21.65 -5.26 6.08
N LYS A 279 -22.65 -6.12 6.31
CA LYS A 279 -22.54 -7.23 7.27
C LYS A 279 -21.49 -8.25 6.84
N SER A 280 -21.48 -8.67 5.58
CA SER A 280 -20.52 -9.67 5.07
C SER A 280 -19.07 -9.19 5.13
N LYS A 281 -18.82 -7.88 4.93
CA LYS A 281 -17.49 -7.26 5.08
C LYS A 281 -16.88 -7.41 6.48
N SER A 282 -17.71 -7.63 7.50
CA SER A 282 -17.25 -7.78 8.89
C SER A 282 -16.77 -9.21 9.24
N ILE A 283 -17.20 -10.23 8.48
CA ILE A 283 -16.89 -11.63 8.78
C ILE A 283 -15.38 -11.93 8.63
N PRO A 284 -14.69 -11.53 7.53
CA PRO A 284 -13.24 -11.72 7.43
C PRO A 284 -12.48 -11.04 8.56
N TYR A 285 -12.99 -9.91 9.04
CA TYR A 285 -12.44 -9.23 10.20
C TYR A 285 -12.52 -10.10 11.46
N HIS A 286 -13.68 -10.71 11.75
CA HIS A 286 -13.84 -11.55 12.94
C HIS A 286 -12.93 -12.78 12.93
N ILE A 287 -12.82 -13.46 11.78
CA ILE A 287 -11.98 -14.65 11.61
C ILE A 287 -10.49 -14.30 11.80
N LEU A 288 -10.06 -13.18 11.23
CA LEU A 288 -8.68 -12.71 11.37
C LEU A 288 -8.37 -12.16 12.76
N LYS A 289 -9.33 -11.47 13.33
CA LYS A 289 -9.26 -10.99 14.70
C LYS A 289 -9.10 -12.19 15.62
N GLU A 290 -9.83 -13.29 15.46
CA GLU A 290 -9.63 -14.52 16.24
C GLU A 290 -8.21 -15.07 16.09
N LEU A 291 -7.70 -15.18 14.86
CA LEU A 291 -6.34 -15.65 14.55
C LEU A 291 -5.26 -14.84 15.30
N ILE A 292 -5.42 -13.52 15.33
CA ILE A 292 -4.38 -12.59 15.82
C ILE A 292 -4.60 -12.18 17.28
N GLN A 293 -5.85 -12.09 17.74
CA GLN A 293 -6.20 -11.62 19.09
C GLN A 293 -5.82 -12.60 20.19
N SER A 294 -5.71 -13.89 19.88
CA SER A 294 -5.11 -14.84 20.82
C SER A 294 -3.67 -14.44 21.20
N GLN A 295 -3.06 -13.50 20.47
CA GLN A 295 -1.66 -13.09 20.62
C GLN A 295 -1.45 -11.57 20.81
N GLY A 296 -2.47 -10.71 20.81
CA GLY A 296 -2.32 -9.25 21.04
C GLY A 296 -3.60 -8.42 20.76
N THR A 297 -3.51 -7.08 20.77
CA THR A 297 -4.68 -6.20 20.56
C THR A 297 -4.84 -5.82 19.09
N VAL A 298 -6.04 -6.01 18.52
CA VAL A 298 -6.32 -5.74 17.09
C VAL A 298 -7.45 -4.73 16.95
N LYS A 299 -7.26 -3.72 16.10
CA LYS A 299 -8.27 -2.71 15.70
C LYS A 299 -8.46 -2.69 14.18
N VAL A 300 -9.67 -2.32 13.74
CA VAL A 300 -9.96 -2.08 12.32
C VAL A 300 -9.28 -0.80 11.86
N TYR A 301 -8.60 -0.84 10.71
CA TYR A 301 -7.93 0.35 10.16
C TYR A 301 -8.65 0.92 8.93
N ARG A 302 -8.86 0.11 7.88
CA ARG A 302 -9.47 0.55 6.60
C ARG A 302 -10.57 -0.38 6.07
N GLY A 303 -10.95 -1.40 6.84
CA GLY A 303 -11.96 -2.38 6.42
C GLY A 303 -11.43 -3.40 5.39
N SER A 304 -12.33 -3.95 4.59
CA SER A 304 -12.04 -4.97 3.57
C SER A 304 -12.30 -4.46 2.14
N SER A 305 -11.35 -4.69 1.24
CA SER A 305 -11.47 -4.49 -0.20
C SER A 305 -11.45 -5.84 -0.93
N PHE A 306 -12.12 -5.91 -2.07
CA PHE A 306 -12.23 -7.11 -2.89
C PHE A 306 -11.63 -6.84 -4.26
N THR A 307 -10.85 -7.79 -4.78
CA THR A 307 -10.42 -7.86 -6.17
C THR A 307 -11.02 -9.09 -6.83
N HIS A 308 -10.84 -9.22 -8.14
CA HIS A 308 -11.35 -10.36 -8.90
C HIS A 308 -10.82 -11.73 -8.43
N ASP A 309 -9.64 -11.74 -7.81
CA ASP A 309 -8.89 -12.94 -7.41
C ASP A 309 -8.55 -12.99 -5.91
N SER A 310 -8.91 -11.94 -5.14
CA SER A 310 -8.57 -11.89 -3.73
C SER A 310 -9.46 -11.02 -2.86
N ILE A 311 -9.52 -11.36 -1.58
CA ILE A 311 -10.03 -10.48 -0.53
C ILE A 311 -8.85 -9.88 0.19
N LYS A 312 -8.82 -8.56 0.35
CA LYS A 312 -7.82 -7.82 1.14
C LYS A 312 -8.45 -7.15 2.36
N VAL A 313 -8.12 -7.62 3.55
CA VAL A 313 -8.51 -6.96 4.82
C VAL A 313 -7.38 -6.04 5.29
N SER A 314 -7.66 -4.94 5.98
CA SER A 314 -6.63 -4.06 6.56
C SER A 314 -6.86 -3.86 8.06
N LEU A 315 -6.01 -4.48 8.88
CA LEU A 315 -6.05 -4.42 10.34
C LEU A 315 -4.85 -3.66 10.91
N HIS A 316 -5.08 -2.99 12.04
CA HIS A 316 -4.04 -2.45 12.90
C HIS A 316 -3.83 -3.38 14.09
N TYR A 317 -2.64 -3.95 14.21
CA TYR A 317 -2.24 -4.74 15.38
C TYR A 317 -1.36 -3.87 16.28
N GLU A 318 -1.77 -3.75 17.53
CA GLU A 318 -1.08 -3.01 18.58
C GLU A 318 -0.25 -3.99 19.41
N GLU A 319 1.07 -3.80 19.36
CA GLU A 319 2.06 -4.50 20.19
C GLU A 319 3.07 -3.47 20.71
N ALA A 320 3.60 -3.67 21.91
CA ALA A 320 4.39 -2.66 22.63
C ALA A 320 5.56 -2.12 21.78
N HIS A 321 6.23 -3.00 21.04
CA HIS A 321 7.39 -2.68 20.19
C HIS A 321 7.07 -2.53 18.69
N ILE A 322 5.85 -2.80 18.22
CA ILE A 322 5.48 -2.72 16.79
C ILE A 322 4.55 -1.53 16.55
N THR A 323 5.04 -0.50 15.86
CA THR A 323 4.32 0.80 15.73
C THR A 323 3.27 0.86 14.63
N ALA A 324 3.29 -0.04 13.64
CA ALA A 324 2.32 0.01 12.54
C ALA A 324 2.23 -1.30 11.75
N VAL A 325 1.49 -2.28 12.25
CA VAL A 325 1.15 -3.48 11.47
C VAL A 325 0.00 -3.19 10.51
N TRP A 326 0.18 -3.63 9.27
CA TRP A 326 -0.83 -3.63 8.23
C TRP A 326 -1.08 -5.06 7.81
N VAL A 327 -2.05 -5.70 8.47
CA VAL A 327 -2.43 -7.07 8.12
C VAL A 327 -3.20 -7.01 6.83
N TYR A 328 -2.55 -7.37 5.73
CA TYR A 328 -3.24 -7.70 4.49
C TYR A 328 -3.41 -9.19 4.50
N LEU A 329 -4.65 -9.64 4.70
CA LEU A 329 -5.03 -11.01 4.37
C LEU A 329 -5.40 -11.01 2.91
N THR A 330 -4.71 -11.78 2.08
CA THR A 330 -5.09 -12.07 0.70
C THR A 330 -5.56 -13.51 0.65
N VAL A 331 -6.86 -13.76 0.50
CA VAL A 331 -7.34 -15.11 0.16
C VAL A 331 -7.22 -15.27 -1.34
N LYS A 332 -6.41 -16.20 -1.84
CA LYS A 332 -6.55 -16.62 -3.24
C LYS A 332 -7.54 -17.75 -3.33
N PHE A 333 -8.30 -17.78 -4.40
CA PHE A 333 -9.27 -18.84 -4.63
C PHE A 333 -9.02 -19.58 -5.93
N GLY A 334 -9.40 -20.86 -5.92
CA GLY A 334 -9.20 -21.80 -7.03
C GLY A 334 -10.41 -21.86 -7.96
N LYS A 335 -10.49 -22.98 -8.68
CA LYS A 335 -11.73 -23.37 -9.35
C LYS A 335 -12.86 -23.44 -8.31
N ASN A 336 -14.06 -23.02 -8.69
CA ASN A 336 -15.25 -23.00 -7.81
C ASN A 336 -15.11 -22.09 -6.58
N TRP A 337 -14.19 -21.13 -6.65
CA TRP A 337 -14.02 -20.06 -5.66
C TRP A 337 -13.64 -20.55 -4.25
N GLU A 338 -13.03 -21.74 -4.18
CA GLU A 338 -12.54 -22.29 -2.91
C GLU A 338 -11.31 -21.53 -2.40
N PRO A 339 -11.26 -21.14 -1.12
CA PRO A 339 -10.06 -20.56 -0.52
C PRO A 339 -8.84 -21.50 -0.60
N ILE A 340 -7.77 -21.10 -1.30
CA ILE A 340 -6.52 -21.88 -1.45
C ILE A 340 -5.50 -21.50 -0.38
N ASP A 341 -5.06 -20.24 -0.41
CA ASP A 341 -4.01 -19.73 0.46
C ASP A 341 -4.43 -18.43 1.14
N VAL A 342 -3.76 -18.14 2.24
CA VAL A 342 -3.84 -16.87 2.95
C VAL A 342 -2.44 -16.29 3.03
N GLU A 343 -2.27 -15.11 2.46
CA GLU A 343 -1.10 -14.28 2.69
C GLU A 343 -1.40 -13.26 3.76
N VAL A 344 -0.57 -13.17 4.80
CA VAL A 344 -0.66 -12.22 5.91
C VAL A 344 0.59 -11.36 5.91
N GLU A 345 0.43 -10.09 5.55
CA GLU A 345 1.53 -9.13 5.59
C GLU A 345 1.63 -8.45 6.96
N PHE A 346 2.82 -8.37 7.55
CA PHE A 346 3.12 -7.56 8.73
C PHE A 346 4.19 -6.55 8.36
N ARG A 347 3.83 -5.28 8.27
CA ARG A 347 4.84 -4.22 8.25
C ARG A 347 5.19 -3.90 9.68
N CYS A 348 6.44 -4.10 10.07
CA CYS A 348 6.88 -3.81 11.41
C CYS A 348 7.81 -2.61 11.38
N LYS A 349 7.40 -1.57 12.11
CA LYS A 349 8.28 -0.46 12.48
C LYS A 349 8.55 -0.60 13.97
N PHE A 350 9.79 -0.88 14.33
CA PHE A 350 10.13 -1.17 15.72
C PHE A 350 10.32 0.12 16.50
N LYS A 351 9.79 0.18 17.73
CA LYS A 351 10.21 1.22 18.68
C LYS A 351 11.60 0.84 19.21
N GLU A 352 12.50 1.81 19.25
CA GLU A 352 13.69 1.68 20.09
C GLU A 352 13.22 1.68 21.54
N GLN A 353 13.54 0.62 22.30
CA GLN A 353 13.42 0.72 23.75
C GLN A 353 14.44 1.75 24.22
N LYS A 354 13.97 2.79 24.91
CA LYS A 354 14.87 3.64 25.70
C LYS A 354 15.55 2.73 26.70
N SER A 355 16.88 2.67 26.70
CA SER A 355 17.63 2.09 27.80
C SER A 355 17.23 2.85 29.06
N GLU A 356 16.58 2.15 29.99
CA GLU A 356 16.45 2.63 31.36
C GLU A 356 17.88 2.70 31.91
N ASN A 357 18.44 3.91 31.94
CA ASN A 357 19.64 4.24 32.69
C ASN A 357 19.26 4.56 34.13
#